data_AF-A0A3M7LUS4-F1
#
_entry.id   AF-A0A3M7LUS4-F1
#
_cell.length_a   1.000
_cell.length_b   1.000
_cell.length_c   1.000
_cell.angle_alpha   90.00
_cell.angle_beta   90.00
_cell.angle_gamma   90.00
#
_symmetry.space_group_name_H-M   'P 1'
#
loop_
_entity.id
_entity.type
_entity.pdbx_description
1 polymer ?
#
loop_
_entity_poly.entity_id
_entity_poly.type
_entity_poly.pdbx_seq_one_letter_code
_entity_poly.pdbx_strand_id
1 'polypeptide(L)'
;MAPHTVATRAAIVAFKVDGKTNNEITALTGVDTRTIQRIVARAIARGFDPDARPMVLLNHYFEDAPRSGRPSKRAEVAKRIEELVNSSRDERETETPEELDPLGELEPLEGLE
;
A
#
# COMPACT_ATOMS: atom_id res chain seq x y z
N MET A 1 23.76 -11.23 0.42
CA MET A 1 23.78 -10.72 1.80
C MET A 1 22.87 -11.56 2.65
N ALA A 2 23.37 -12.07 3.77
CA ALA A 2 22.50 -12.62 4.80
C ALA A 2 21.53 -11.50 5.28
N PRO A 3 20.26 -11.83 5.56
CA PRO A 3 19.30 -10.83 6.01
C PRO A 3 19.73 -10.29 7.38
N HIS A 4 19.89 -8.96 7.49
CA HIS A 4 20.10 -8.32 8.79
C HIS A 4 18.82 -8.39 9.60
N THR A 5 18.93 -8.70 10.89
CA THR A 5 17.77 -8.74 11.79
C THR A 5 17.14 -7.35 11.92
N VAL A 6 15.87 -7.29 12.33
CA VAL A 6 15.19 -6.02 12.62
C VAL A 6 15.97 -5.20 13.66
N ALA A 7 16.52 -5.86 14.68
CA ALA A 7 17.34 -5.22 15.70
C ALA A 7 18.60 -4.54 15.13
N THR A 8 19.34 -5.21 14.26
CA THR A 8 20.53 -4.62 13.62
C THR A 8 20.16 -3.40 12.77
N ARG A 9 19.05 -3.47 12.02
CA ARG A 9 18.57 -2.34 11.21
C ARG A 9 18.15 -1.15 12.08
N ALA A 10 17.44 -1.40 13.17
CA ALA A 10 17.03 -0.36 14.11
C ALA A 10 18.25 0.31 14.77
N ALA A 11 19.25 -0.47 15.20
CA ALA A 11 20.48 0.06 15.78
C ALA A 11 21.25 0.96 14.80
N ILE A 12 21.35 0.57 13.52
CA ILE A 12 21.98 1.38 12.47
C ILE A 12 21.29 2.74 12.32
N VAL A 13 19.96 2.76 12.27
CA VAL A 13 19.20 4.01 12.15
C VAL A 13 19.35 4.87 13.40
N ALA A 14 19.31 4.28 14.60
CA ALA A 14 19.56 4.99 15.84
C ALA A 14 20.94 5.65 15.86
N PHE A 15 21.99 4.92 15.49
CA PHE A 15 23.35 5.48 15.38
C PHE A 15 23.45 6.58 14.33
N LYS A 16 22.69 6.49 13.25
CA LYS A 16 22.68 7.53 12.22
C LYS A 16 22.06 8.82 12.72
N VAL A 17 20.95 8.73 13.47
CA VAL A 17 20.30 9.88 14.11
C VAL A 17 21.16 10.48 15.22
N ASP A 18 21.92 9.64 15.92
CA ASP A 18 22.92 10.05 16.92
C ASP A 18 24.17 10.72 16.30
N GLY A 19 24.25 10.82 14.96
CA GLY A 19 25.31 11.56 14.26
C GLY A 19 26.56 10.74 13.93
N LYS A 20 26.56 9.42 14.12
CA LYS A 20 27.71 8.57 13.76
C LYS A 20 27.94 8.53 12.26
N THR A 21 29.21 8.49 11.89
CA THR A 21 29.65 8.29 10.51
C THR A 21 29.39 6.84 10.08
N ASN A 22 29.29 6.62 8.76
CA ASN A 22 29.05 5.26 8.26
C ASN A 22 30.22 4.31 8.61
N ASN A 23 31.45 4.82 8.70
CA ASN A 23 32.62 4.02 9.04
C ASN A 23 32.57 3.55 10.50
N GLU A 24 32.16 4.42 11.43
CA GLU A 24 31.97 4.05 12.84
C GLU A 24 30.84 3.01 12.97
N ILE A 25 29.74 3.20 12.25
CA ILE A 25 28.62 2.24 12.25
C ILE A 25 29.07 0.88 11.68
N THR A 26 29.88 0.87 10.62
CA THR A 26 30.47 -0.36 10.08
C THR A 26 31.39 -1.03 11.09
N ALA A 27 32.22 -0.28 11.81
CA ALA A 27 33.08 -0.83 12.86
C ALA A 27 32.27 -1.44 14.02
N LEU A 28 31.13 -0.85 14.37
CA LEU A 28 30.25 -1.33 15.46
C LEU A 28 29.39 -2.52 15.07
N THR A 29 28.86 -2.54 13.84
CA THR A 29 27.84 -3.50 13.42
C THR A 29 28.34 -4.56 12.43
N GLY A 30 29.52 -4.35 11.85
CA GLY A 30 30.06 -5.18 10.76
C GLY A 30 29.31 -5.03 9.42
N VAL A 31 28.36 -4.10 9.33
CA VAL A 31 27.55 -3.88 8.14
C VAL A 31 28.24 -2.90 7.20
N ASP A 32 28.31 -3.25 5.91
CA ASP A 32 28.94 -2.41 4.91
C ASP A 32 28.21 -1.06 4.74
N THR A 33 28.97 -0.03 4.36
CA THR A 33 28.47 1.35 4.25
C THR A 33 27.32 1.50 3.25
N ARG A 34 27.33 0.72 2.15
CA ARG A 34 26.25 0.72 1.14
C ARG A 34 24.97 0.15 1.73
N THR A 35 25.06 -0.90 2.54
CA THR A 35 23.93 -1.48 3.24
C THR A 35 23.36 -0.55 4.30
N ILE A 36 24.21 0.12 5.06
CA ILE A 36 23.79 1.15 6.03
C ILE A 36 22.92 2.20 5.33
N GLN A 37 23.38 2.76 4.21
CA GLN A 37 22.62 3.74 3.44
C GLN A 37 21.27 3.19 2.96
N ARG A 38 21.23 1.95 2.46
CA ARG A 38 19.99 1.30 2.02
C ARG A 38 18.99 1.09 3.16
N ILE A 39 19.48 0.73 4.36
CA ILE A 39 18.63 0.54 5.54
C ILE A 39 17.99 1.88 5.93
N VAL A 40 18.79 2.94 6.04
CA VAL A 40 18.32 4.28 6.39
C VAL A 40 17.30 4.79 5.36
N ALA A 41 17.62 4.71 4.07
CA ALA A 41 16.71 5.14 3.01
C ALA A 41 15.37 4.38 3.04
N ARG A 42 15.39 3.07 3.33
CA ARG A 42 14.18 2.26 3.43
C ARG A 42 13.34 2.60 4.66
N ALA A 43 13.98 2.89 5.79
CA ALA A 43 13.27 3.34 6.98
C ALA A 43 12.53 4.66 6.69
N ILE A 44 13.21 5.64 6.08
CA ILE A 44 12.62 6.93 5.68
C ILE A 44 11.45 6.71 4.71
N ALA A 45 11.63 5.86 3.69
CA ALA A 45 10.57 5.52 2.73
C ALA A 45 9.33 4.88 3.38
N ARG A 46 9.45 4.34 4.60
CA ARG A 46 8.36 3.74 5.38
C ARG A 46 7.80 4.69 6.45
N GLY A 47 8.15 5.97 6.39
CA GLY A 47 7.64 7.00 7.28
C GLY A 47 8.44 7.17 8.58
N PHE A 48 9.69 6.69 8.63
CA PHE A 48 10.59 7.06 9.73
C PHE A 48 11.01 8.52 9.59
N ASP A 49 10.77 9.32 10.63
CA ASP A 49 11.21 10.71 10.73
C ASP A 49 12.52 10.81 11.53
N PRO A 50 13.66 11.17 10.91
CA PRO A 50 14.94 11.29 11.59
C PRO A 50 15.03 12.51 12.54
N ASP A 51 14.20 13.52 12.32
CA ASP A 51 14.22 14.78 13.07
C ASP A 51 13.24 14.77 14.25
N ALA A 52 12.30 13.82 14.28
CA ALA A 52 11.38 13.61 15.38
C ALA A 52 12.10 13.42 16.73
N ARG A 53 11.64 14.15 17.75
CA ARG A 53 12.10 14.04 19.14
C ARG A 53 10.88 13.89 20.06
N PRO A 54 10.80 12.83 20.89
CA PRO A 54 11.74 11.71 21.00
C PRO A 54 11.78 10.84 19.74
N MET A 55 12.92 10.19 19.48
CA MET A 55 13.05 9.26 18.34
C MET A 55 12.13 8.05 18.53
N VAL A 56 11.34 7.72 17.50
CA VAL A 56 10.41 6.60 17.52
C VAL A 56 10.90 5.50 16.57
N LEU A 57 11.22 4.32 17.12
CA LEU A 57 11.66 3.15 16.36
C LEU A 57 10.59 2.07 16.41
N LEU A 58 9.82 1.93 15.32
CA LEU A 58 8.81 0.89 15.16
C LEU A 58 9.32 -0.24 14.25
N ASN A 59 8.92 -1.47 14.54
CA ASN A 59 9.35 -2.64 13.76
C ASN A 59 9.01 -2.52 12.27
N HIS A 60 7.85 -1.94 11.93
CA HIS A 60 7.40 -1.82 10.55
C HIS A 60 8.35 -0.99 9.67
N TYR A 61 9.16 -0.09 10.23
CA TYR A 61 10.20 0.62 9.47
C TYR A 61 11.30 -0.33 8.98
N PHE A 62 11.54 -1.42 9.68
CA PHE A 62 12.70 -2.29 9.52
C PHE A 62 12.37 -3.69 9.01
N GLU A 63 11.14 -4.16 9.11
CA GLU A 63 10.70 -5.48 8.64
C GLU A 63 10.89 -5.68 7.13
N ASP A 64 10.97 -6.91 6.64
CA ASP A 64 11.02 -7.12 5.19
C ASP A 64 9.64 -6.96 4.57
N ALA A 65 9.58 -6.30 3.41
CA ALA A 65 8.35 -6.27 2.64
C ALA A 65 7.96 -7.70 2.25
N PRO A 66 6.64 -7.99 2.09
CA PRO A 66 6.20 -9.26 1.54
C PRO A 66 6.99 -9.53 0.27
N ARG A 67 7.67 -10.69 0.20
CA ARG A 67 8.40 -11.05 -1.00
C ARG A 67 7.38 -11.26 -2.10
N SER A 68 7.37 -10.37 -3.09
CA SER A 68 6.73 -10.61 -4.38
C SER A 68 7.52 -11.69 -5.12
N GLY A 69 7.53 -12.90 -4.57
CA GLY A 69 8.04 -14.06 -5.26
C GLY A 69 7.18 -14.32 -6.50
N ARG A 70 7.57 -15.34 -7.27
CA ARG A 70 6.72 -15.83 -8.35
C ARG A 70 5.33 -16.11 -7.77
N PRO A 71 4.25 -15.54 -8.35
CA PRO A 71 2.90 -15.88 -7.94
C PRO A 71 2.75 -17.40 -7.90
N SER A 72 2.28 -17.92 -6.79
CA SER A 72 1.90 -19.33 -6.75
C SER A 72 0.69 -19.52 -7.67
N LYS A 73 0.51 -20.71 -8.27
CA LYS A 73 -0.68 -21.02 -9.09
C LYS A 73 -1.99 -20.66 -8.38
N ARG A 74 -2.03 -20.76 -7.05
CA ARG A 74 -3.18 -20.37 -6.22
C ARG A 74 -3.43 -18.86 -6.21
N ALA A 75 -2.37 -18.05 -6.15
CA ALA A 75 -2.46 -16.59 -6.21
C ALA A 75 -2.88 -16.12 -7.62
N GLU A 76 -2.44 -16.82 -8.67
CA GLU A 76 -2.88 -16.55 -10.04
C GLU A 76 -4.37 -16.84 -10.24
N VAL A 77 -4.84 -17.98 -9.74
CA VAL A 77 -6.28 -18.32 -9.74
C VAL A 77 -7.08 -17.32 -8.92
N ALA A 78 -6.61 -16.90 -7.74
CA ALA A 78 -7.29 -15.91 -6.91
C ALA A 78 -7.42 -14.55 -7.63
N LYS A 79 -6.33 -14.07 -8.26
CA LYS A 79 -6.34 -12.84 -9.07
C LYS A 79 -7.30 -12.95 -10.26
N ARG A 80 -7.38 -14.13 -10.90
CA ARG A 80 -8.30 -14.35 -12.02
C ARG A 80 -9.77 -14.36 -11.58
N ILE A 81 -10.07 -14.94 -10.42
CA ILE A 81 -11.41 -14.91 -9.82
C ILE A 81 -11.80 -13.46 -9.48
N GLU A 82 -10.88 -12.68 -8.90
CA GLU A 82 -11.12 -11.27 -8.56
C GLU A 82 -11.39 -10.42 -9.82
N GLU A 83 -10.62 -10.59 -10.89
CA GLU A 83 -10.87 -9.96 -12.19
C GLU A 83 -12.25 -10.32 -12.75
N LEU A 84 -12.63 -11.61 -12.68
CA LEU A 84 -13.93 -12.08 -13.19
C LEU A 84 -15.09 -11.49 -12.39
N VAL A 85 -15.02 -11.49 -11.05
CA VAL A 85 -16.06 -10.95 -10.16
C VAL A 85 -16.27 -9.46 -10.41
N ASN A 86 -15.20 -8.69 -10.63
CA ASN A 86 -15.31 -7.27 -10.92
C ASN A 86 -15.96 -7.03 -12.29
N SER A 87 -15.57 -7.79 -13.32
CA SER A 87 -16.21 -7.67 -14.65
C SER A 87 -17.71 -8.00 -14.63
N SER A 88 -18.13 -9.02 -13.86
CA SER A 88 -19.54 -9.40 -13.71
C SER A 88 -20.35 -8.46 -12.80
N ARG A 89 -19.70 -7.52 -12.12
CA ARG A 89 -20.36 -6.49 -11.32
C ARG A 89 -20.71 -5.26 -12.17
N ASP A 90 -19.84 -4.88 -13.10
CA ASP A 90 -20.06 -3.77 -14.03
C ASP A 90 -21.23 -4.03 -14.99
N GLU A 91 -21.48 -5.30 -15.37
CA GLU A 91 -22.56 -5.67 -16.30
C GLU A 91 -23.98 -5.61 -15.69
N ARG A 92 -24.13 -5.51 -14.37
CA ARG A 92 -25.44 -5.49 -13.69
C ARG A 92 -26.01 -4.09 -13.45
N GLU A 93 -25.24 -3.04 -13.73
CA GLU A 93 -25.67 -1.64 -13.50
C GLU A 93 -26.20 -0.95 -14.77
N THR A 94 -26.29 -1.65 -15.91
CA THR A 94 -26.74 -1.09 -17.20
C THR A 94 -28.21 -1.36 -17.54
N GLU A 95 -28.98 -2.03 -16.69
CA GLU A 95 -30.44 -2.15 -16.86
C GLU A 95 -31.15 -1.06 -16.04
N THR A 96 -31.08 0.18 -16.52
CA THR A 96 -32.04 1.22 -16.12
C THR A 96 -33.43 0.80 -16.60
N PRO A 97 -34.47 0.71 -15.75
CA PRO A 97 -35.83 0.53 -16.21
C PRO A 97 -36.21 1.74 -17.08
N GLU A 98 -36.47 1.46 -18.35
CA GLU A 98 -37.07 2.36 -19.31
C GLU A 98 -38.37 2.94 -18.71
N GLU A 99 -38.55 4.23 -18.96
CA GLU A 99 -39.51 5.16 -18.35
C GLU A 99 -40.93 4.59 -18.18
N LEU A 100 -41.39 4.47 -16.93
CA LEU A 100 -42.82 4.57 -16.66
C LEU A 100 -43.17 6.05 -16.82
N ASP A 101 -44.00 6.36 -17.80
CA ASP A 101 -44.66 7.66 -17.98
C ASP A 101 -46.03 7.64 -17.28
N PRO A 102 -46.13 8.02 -15.99
CA PRO A 102 -47.41 8.24 -15.36
C PRO A 102 -47.78 9.72 -15.55
N LEU A 103 -48.92 9.95 -16.21
CA LEU A 103 -49.70 11.18 -16.24
C LEU A 103 -49.48 12.08 -17.47
N GLY A 104 -50.38 11.97 -18.44
CA GLY A 104 -50.63 13.09 -19.34
C GLY A 104 -51.54 12.78 -20.49
N GLU A 105 -52.86 12.64 -20.24
CA GLU A 105 -53.91 13.13 -21.15
C GLU A 105 -55.29 12.93 -20.48
N LEU A 106 -55.74 13.95 -19.74
CA LEU A 106 -57.16 14.18 -19.50
C LEU A 106 -57.64 15.10 -20.61
N GLU A 107 -58.33 14.55 -21.60
CA GLU A 107 -59.05 15.38 -22.57
C GLU A 107 -60.20 16.14 -21.87
N PRO A 108 -60.31 17.46 -22.05
CA PRO A 108 -61.47 18.20 -21.56
C PRO A 108 -62.67 17.97 -22.48
N LEU A 109 -63.81 17.63 -21.86
CA LEU A 109 -65.11 17.61 -22.52
C LEU A 109 -65.54 19.05 -22.84
N GLU A 110 -65.45 19.46 -24.10
CA GLU A 110 -66.12 20.66 -24.60
C GLU A 110 -66.92 20.33 -25.87
N GLY A 111 -68.22 20.65 -25.84
CA GLY A 111 -69.09 20.56 -27.02
C GLY A 111 -70.57 20.27 -26.74
N LEU A 112 -71.18 20.94 -25.74
CA LEU A 112 -72.61 21.18 -25.73
C LEU A 112 -72.87 22.46 -26.53
N GLU A 113 -73.37 22.32 -27.76
CA GLU A 113 -74.46 23.08 -28.43
C GLU A 113 -74.48 22.82 -29.94
#